data_AF-D4XWT8-F1
#
_entry.id   AF-D4XWT8-F1
#
_cell.length_a   1.000
_cell.length_b   1.000
_cell.length_c   1.000
_cell.angle_alpha   90.00
_cell.angle_beta   90.00
_cell.angle_gamma   90.00
#
_symmetry.space_group_name_H-M   'P 1'
#
loop_
_entity.id
_entity.type
_entity.pdbx_description
1 polymer ?
#
loop_
_entity_poly.entity_id
_entity_poly.type
_entity_poly.pdbx_seq_one_letter_code
_entity_poly.pdbx_strand_id
1 'polypeptide(L)'
;MVKRLYDWASFQNIKLMTIQENKDEFLRFRKLEFKVSNGKWLANKDSSKIEFLMPKNYYEPIFENKNSDLKNPKIILHLPIVYNNNISNVWSTFAANAYYTWPTIELDYQELKDKKELIIKSTMKGAWRNGGHTTKDFNVVVKLNEKGISFEVVPENKEFRFTQKYYEGFKDYYANKGIKDGQEVKDEDVPLDKAIYFDTHGTNTFLEYKNNIKNEVFSDNKTNIFDYDNVSFNQFDNPILIKTNYKDGKAFAYNFNQNVPQKWSNGYKTDYEVLSFESQTEAAKEIRSRTFAGGGGSYTILRKVNDDPNDYRYYGLTNQHVVATTFDMWNKPTLNAEKQKTTYLVRAFERQGTELYNSKGLFHGPENMGNIPYDVFWSAISPVDRDLTKTRQKIDAAITIFDIKETILRARRESRFETAEWLENWKNLKPLDFSYDYQYESFFYDNLGLDYTMGSFPWGKPTHYLINRTPYNDDKRISINNTNITRLFFGGGASGSGILNSRGEFVSPINSGNYNSLFSFVMKNRNYDMVGANNDGNPFLKDEAFSIIAHMYRANLFDPRTFNFNKQMEVK
;
A
#
# COMPACT_ATOMS: atom_id res chain seq x y z
N MET A 1 -24.49 -30.27 0.44
CA MET A 1 -24.60 -29.29 1.54
C MET A 1 -23.53 -28.21 1.41
N VAL A 2 -22.24 -28.56 1.41
CA VAL A 2 -21.12 -27.62 1.12
C VAL A 2 -21.32 -26.86 -0.19
N LYS A 3 -21.71 -27.56 -1.27
CA LYS A 3 -22.08 -26.94 -2.55
C LYS A 3 -23.24 -25.91 -2.45
N ARG A 4 -24.24 -26.14 -1.59
CA ARG A 4 -25.33 -25.18 -1.33
C ARG A 4 -24.93 -24.04 -0.39
N LEU A 5 -23.92 -24.26 0.46
CA LEU A 5 -23.36 -23.22 1.34
C LEU A 5 -22.47 -22.25 0.55
N TYR A 6 -21.80 -22.71 -0.50
CA TYR A 6 -21.13 -21.85 -1.48
C TYR A 6 -22.08 -20.84 -2.14
N ASP A 7 -23.35 -21.20 -2.29
CA ASP A 7 -24.37 -20.40 -3.00
C ASP A 7 -25.03 -19.31 -2.15
N TRP A 8 -24.65 -19.15 -0.87
CA TRP A 8 -25.22 -18.13 0.01
C TRP A 8 -24.33 -16.89 0.14
N ALA A 9 -24.91 -15.70 -0.10
CA ALA A 9 -24.20 -14.41 -0.02
C ALA A 9 -23.57 -14.13 1.36
N SER A 10 -24.14 -14.66 2.44
CA SER A 10 -23.59 -14.54 3.81
C SER A 10 -22.34 -15.39 4.04
N PHE A 11 -22.14 -16.44 3.25
CA PHE A 11 -20.97 -17.33 3.31
C PHE A 11 -19.70 -16.67 2.75
N GLN A 12 -19.85 -15.57 2.01
CA GLN A 12 -18.79 -14.86 1.28
C GLN A 12 -17.92 -13.97 2.18
N ASN A 13 -18.39 -13.66 3.38
CA ASN A 13 -17.62 -12.97 4.42
C ASN A 13 -16.84 -13.93 5.32
N ILE A 14 -17.00 -15.25 5.13
CA ILE A 14 -16.34 -16.25 5.95
C ILE A 14 -14.88 -16.38 5.50
N LYS A 15 -13.98 -15.99 6.39
CA LYS A 15 -12.52 -16.02 6.16
C LYS A 15 -11.95 -17.43 6.36
N LEU A 16 -12.60 -18.20 7.23
CA LEU A 16 -12.34 -19.61 7.47
C LEU A 16 -13.65 -20.33 7.80
N MET A 17 -14.06 -21.26 6.95
CA MET A 17 -15.07 -22.27 7.28
C MET A 17 -14.38 -23.52 7.80
N THR A 18 -15.01 -24.17 8.77
CA THR A 18 -14.58 -25.46 9.30
C THR A 18 -15.79 -26.35 9.49
N ILE A 19 -15.77 -27.51 8.85
CA ILE A 19 -16.78 -28.55 9.03
C ILE A 19 -16.06 -29.75 9.63
N GLN A 20 -16.47 -30.16 10.82
CA GLN A 20 -16.03 -31.41 11.40
C GLN A 20 -16.87 -32.53 10.78
N GLU A 21 -16.27 -33.35 9.91
CA GLU A 21 -16.96 -34.46 9.24
C GLU A 21 -17.03 -35.70 10.15
N ASN A 22 -15.99 -35.91 10.96
CA ASN A 22 -15.96 -36.92 12.01
C ASN A 22 -15.02 -36.47 13.16
N LYS A 23 -14.77 -37.33 14.16
CA LYS A 23 -13.97 -36.98 15.34
C LYS A 23 -12.58 -36.40 14.99
N ASP A 24 -11.96 -36.92 13.94
CA ASP A 24 -10.57 -36.67 13.59
C ASP A 24 -10.40 -36.12 12.15
N GLU A 25 -11.47 -35.62 11.53
CA GLU A 25 -11.42 -35.07 10.17
C GLU A 25 -12.19 -33.75 10.06
N PHE A 26 -11.50 -32.72 9.58
CA PHE A 26 -12.00 -31.36 9.44
C PHE A 26 -11.82 -30.89 8.00
N LEU A 27 -12.92 -30.63 7.31
CA LEU A 27 -12.92 -29.91 6.04
C LEU A 27 -12.74 -28.42 6.31
N ARG A 28 -11.77 -27.81 5.63
CA ARG A 28 -11.43 -26.39 5.71
C ARG A 28 -11.66 -25.75 4.36
N PHE A 29 -12.21 -24.55 4.40
CA PHE A 29 -12.27 -23.65 3.26
C PHE A 29 -11.82 -22.28 3.74
N ARG A 30 -10.67 -21.83 3.22
CA ARG A 30 -9.95 -20.67 3.74
C ARG A 30 -9.75 -19.63 2.65
N LYS A 31 -10.19 -18.40 2.92
CA LYS A 31 -9.94 -17.25 2.04
C LYS A 31 -8.54 -16.70 2.27
N LEU A 32 -7.75 -16.63 1.21
CA LEU A 32 -6.44 -15.97 1.26
C LEU A 32 -6.59 -14.46 1.24
N GLU A 33 -5.63 -13.77 1.87
CA GLU A 33 -5.53 -12.31 1.86
C GLU A 33 -4.14 -11.93 1.35
N PHE A 34 -4.04 -11.75 0.04
CA PHE A 34 -2.81 -11.31 -0.59
C PHE A 34 -2.47 -9.89 -0.21
N LYS A 35 -1.18 -9.55 -0.28
CA LYS A 35 -0.74 -8.18 -0.03
C LYS A 35 -0.65 -7.38 -1.31
N VAL A 36 -0.66 -6.06 -1.22
CA VAL A 36 -0.45 -5.19 -2.39
C VAL A 36 0.84 -5.53 -3.17
N SER A 37 1.91 -5.88 -2.47
CA SER A 37 3.22 -6.24 -3.05
C SER A 37 3.22 -7.49 -3.96
N ASN A 38 2.24 -8.39 -3.81
CA ASN A 38 2.26 -9.71 -4.47
C ASN A 38 0.87 -10.22 -4.86
N GLY A 39 -0.15 -9.41 -4.65
CA GLY A 39 -1.55 -9.75 -4.83
C GLY A 39 -2.15 -9.15 -6.09
N LYS A 40 -1.35 -8.74 -7.08
CA LYS A 40 -1.87 -8.10 -8.29
C LYS A 40 -1.72 -9.01 -9.51
N TRP A 41 -2.79 -9.10 -10.29
CA TRP A 41 -2.76 -9.62 -11.65
C TRP A 41 -2.32 -8.50 -12.58
N LEU A 42 -1.29 -8.74 -13.39
CA LEU A 42 -0.72 -7.72 -14.25
C LEU A 42 -0.70 -8.19 -15.70
N ALA A 43 -1.14 -7.32 -16.60
CA ALA A 43 -0.93 -7.53 -18.03
C ALA A 43 0.56 -7.54 -18.35
N ASN A 44 0.96 -8.42 -19.25
CA ASN A 44 2.31 -8.39 -19.81
C ASN A 44 2.49 -7.17 -20.75
N LYS A 45 3.72 -6.92 -21.20
CA LYS A 45 4.07 -5.69 -21.94
C LYS A 45 3.22 -5.43 -23.20
N ASP A 46 2.78 -6.47 -23.90
CA ASP A 46 1.95 -6.35 -25.11
C ASP A 46 0.45 -6.60 -24.85
N SER A 47 0.05 -6.74 -23.59
CA SER A 47 -1.31 -7.03 -23.13
C SER A 47 -1.93 -8.30 -23.74
N SER A 48 -1.15 -9.27 -24.21
CA SER A 48 -1.66 -10.54 -24.74
C SER A 48 -2.00 -11.56 -23.65
N LYS A 49 -1.49 -11.38 -22.43
CA LYS A 49 -1.81 -12.23 -21.27
C LYS A 49 -1.83 -11.45 -19.96
N ILE A 50 -2.53 -12.01 -18.99
CA ILE A 50 -2.52 -11.55 -17.59
C ILE A 50 -1.75 -12.56 -16.74
N GLU A 51 -0.85 -12.07 -15.89
CA GLU A 51 0.07 -12.87 -15.09
C GLU A 51 -0.16 -12.65 -13.59
N PHE A 52 -0.04 -13.72 -12.81
CA PHE A 52 -0.06 -13.68 -11.35
C PHE A 52 0.82 -14.77 -10.77
N LEU A 53 1.57 -14.44 -9.72
CA LEU A 53 2.37 -15.39 -8.96
C LEU A 53 1.77 -15.50 -7.56
N MET A 54 1.20 -16.65 -7.23
CA MET A 54 0.87 -16.99 -5.85
C MET A 54 2.15 -17.50 -5.16
N PRO A 55 2.77 -16.73 -4.25
CA PRO A 55 4.02 -17.14 -3.64
C PRO A 55 3.83 -18.33 -2.67
N LYS A 56 4.85 -19.16 -2.50
CA LYS A 56 4.79 -20.40 -1.68
C LYS A 56 4.21 -20.21 -0.28
N ASN A 57 4.56 -19.11 0.38
CA ASN A 57 4.12 -18.83 1.75
C ASN A 57 2.58 -18.69 1.92
N TYR A 58 1.82 -18.59 0.81
CA TYR A 58 0.36 -18.55 0.82
C TYR A 58 -0.33 -19.91 0.78
N TYR A 59 0.40 -21.02 0.62
CA TYR A 59 -0.21 -22.36 0.60
C TYR A 59 0.68 -23.44 1.23
N GLU A 60 2.00 -23.33 1.09
CA GLU A 60 2.97 -24.34 1.51
C GLU A 60 2.85 -24.72 2.99
N PRO A 61 2.69 -23.79 3.97
CA PRO A 61 2.57 -24.17 5.38
C PRO A 61 1.29 -24.96 5.71
N ILE A 62 0.31 -25.02 4.80
CA ILE A 62 -0.86 -25.89 4.91
C ILE A 62 -0.62 -27.16 4.10
N PHE A 63 -0.30 -27.01 2.81
CA PHE A 63 -0.29 -28.12 1.86
C PHE A 63 0.92 -29.06 1.98
N GLU A 64 2.02 -28.59 2.57
CA GLU A 64 3.21 -29.40 2.84
C GLU A 64 3.38 -29.66 4.35
N ASN A 65 2.34 -29.46 5.16
CA ASN A 65 2.41 -29.65 6.61
C ASN A 65 2.53 -31.13 6.98
N LYS A 66 3.75 -31.56 7.34
CA LYS A 66 4.05 -32.94 7.74
C LYS A 66 3.36 -33.41 9.02
N ASN A 67 2.85 -32.49 9.84
CA ASN A 67 2.13 -32.82 11.08
C ASN A 67 0.61 -33.00 10.85
N SER A 68 0.15 -32.88 9.60
CA SER A 68 -1.25 -32.98 9.19
C SER A 68 -1.45 -34.18 8.27
N ASP A 69 -2.51 -34.98 8.50
CA ASP A 69 -3.02 -35.92 7.49
C ASP A 69 -3.86 -35.14 6.47
N LEU A 70 -3.16 -34.49 5.53
CA LEU A 70 -3.79 -33.61 4.54
C LEU A 70 -4.39 -34.41 3.38
N LYS A 71 -5.67 -34.15 3.07
CA LYS A 71 -6.36 -34.79 1.93
C LYS A 71 -7.04 -33.76 1.04
N ASN A 72 -7.08 -34.07 -0.26
CA ASN A 72 -7.72 -33.29 -1.33
C ASN A 72 -7.37 -31.79 -1.31
N PRO A 73 -6.08 -31.40 -1.29
CA PRO A 73 -5.70 -30.00 -1.33
C PRO A 73 -6.04 -29.37 -2.68
N LYS A 74 -6.92 -28.37 -2.66
CA LYS A 74 -7.36 -27.63 -3.83
C LYS A 74 -7.18 -26.14 -3.66
N ILE A 75 -6.88 -25.48 -4.77
CA ILE A 75 -6.90 -24.01 -4.89
C ILE A 75 -8.08 -23.64 -5.78
N ILE A 76 -8.92 -22.73 -5.30
CA ILE A 76 -10.10 -22.26 -6.01
C ILE A 76 -9.91 -20.77 -6.29
N LEU A 77 -9.95 -20.36 -7.55
CA LEU A 77 -9.76 -18.96 -7.98
C LEU A 77 -10.99 -18.44 -8.72
N HIS A 78 -11.47 -17.26 -8.37
CA HIS A 78 -12.56 -16.58 -9.09
C HIS A 78 -12.00 -15.46 -9.97
N LEU A 79 -11.96 -15.64 -11.29
CA LEU A 79 -11.28 -14.73 -12.20
C LEU A 79 -12.13 -13.49 -12.55
N PRO A 80 -11.67 -12.26 -12.27
CA PRO A 80 -12.41 -11.04 -12.56
C PRO A 80 -12.25 -10.59 -14.02
N ILE A 81 -12.64 -11.48 -14.94
CA ILE A 81 -12.46 -11.35 -16.38
C ILE A 81 -13.80 -11.13 -17.10
N VAL A 82 -13.83 -10.17 -18.01
CA VAL A 82 -15.03 -9.75 -18.74
C VAL A 82 -14.73 -9.53 -20.22
N TYR A 83 -15.62 -10.00 -21.10
CA TYR A 83 -15.56 -9.64 -22.52
C TYR A 83 -16.16 -8.25 -22.74
N ASN A 84 -15.39 -7.35 -23.35
CA ASN A 84 -15.71 -5.95 -23.50
C ASN A 84 -16.57 -5.72 -24.75
N ASN A 85 -17.84 -6.10 -24.71
CA ASN A 85 -18.82 -5.84 -25.77
C ASN A 85 -20.02 -5.02 -25.26
N ASN A 86 -19.74 -4.04 -24.40
CA ASN A 86 -20.67 -3.06 -23.83
C ASN A 86 -21.74 -3.64 -22.88
N ILE A 87 -21.28 -4.25 -21.79
CA ILE A 87 -22.14 -4.85 -20.77
C ILE A 87 -22.92 -3.78 -20.00
N SER A 88 -24.25 -3.92 -19.90
CA SER A 88 -25.07 -3.08 -19.02
C SER A 88 -24.83 -3.39 -17.56
N ASN A 89 -24.81 -2.33 -16.73
CA ASN A 89 -24.77 -2.43 -15.28
C ASN A 89 -23.77 -3.49 -14.77
N VAL A 90 -22.51 -3.41 -15.24
CA VAL A 90 -21.45 -4.40 -14.95
C VAL A 90 -21.37 -4.70 -13.46
N TRP A 91 -21.54 -3.68 -12.61
CA TRP A 91 -21.62 -3.84 -11.17
C TRP A 91 -22.76 -4.77 -10.72
N SER A 92 -24.00 -4.57 -11.16
CA SER A 92 -25.08 -5.48 -10.74
C SER A 92 -24.91 -6.89 -11.30
N THR A 93 -24.33 -7.01 -12.49
CA THR A 93 -24.14 -8.27 -13.22
C THR A 93 -23.02 -9.13 -12.62
N PHE A 94 -21.91 -8.50 -12.22
CA PHE A 94 -20.70 -9.18 -11.78
C PHE A 94 -20.28 -8.88 -10.34
N ALA A 95 -20.81 -7.84 -9.71
CA ALA A 95 -20.32 -7.33 -8.42
C ALA A 95 -21.38 -7.24 -7.31
N ALA A 96 -22.67 -7.10 -7.63
CA ALA A 96 -23.75 -7.08 -6.62
C ALA A 96 -24.23 -8.50 -6.27
N ASN A 97 -24.18 -9.42 -7.23
CA ASN A 97 -24.44 -10.85 -7.06
C ASN A 97 -23.11 -11.66 -7.07
N ALA A 98 -22.05 -11.06 -6.53
CA ALA A 98 -20.74 -10.88 -7.16
C ALA A 98 -19.88 -12.09 -7.52
N TYR A 99 -20.11 -13.28 -6.98
CA TYR A 99 -19.13 -14.36 -7.10
C TYR A 99 -19.58 -15.52 -8.00
N TYR A 100 -20.82 -15.50 -8.48
CA TYR A 100 -21.42 -16.57 -9.28
C TYR A 100 -21.32 -16.37 -10.80
N THR A 101 -20.90 -15.19 -11.25
CA THR A 101 -20.78 -14.88 -12.68
C THR A 101 -19.34 -14.85 -13.17
N TRP A 102 -18.36 -14.68 -12.27
CA TRP A 102 -16.95 -14.86 -12.57
C TRP A 102 -16.63 -16.31 -12.92
N PRO A 103 -15.74 -16.56 -13.87
CA PRO A 103 -15.21 -17.90 -14.09
C PRO A 103 -14.48 -18.42 -12.85
N THR A 104 -14.80 -19.65 -12.43
CA THR A 104 -14.13 -20.33 -11.32
C THR A 104 -13.17 -21.38 -11.85
N ILE A 105 -11.92 -21.30 -11.40
CA ILE A 105 -10.87 -22.27 -11.68
C ILE A 105 -10.62 -23.09 -10.42
N GLU A 106 -10.80 -24.41 -10.52
CA GLU A 106 -10.42 -25.36 -9.49
C GLU A 106 -9.13 -26.07 -9.89
N LEU A 107 -8.14 -26.04 -9.01
CA LEU A 107 -6.82 -26.59 -9.22
C LEU A 107 -6.54 -27.65 -8.14
N ASP A 108 -6.33 -28.89 -8.55
CA ASP A 108 -5.82 -29.94 -7.67
C ASP A 108 -4.31 -29.74 -7.47
N TYR A 109 -3.89 -29.50 -6.23
CA TYR A 109 -2.50 -29.22 -5.93
C TYR A 109 -1.60 -30.46 -6.11
N GLN A 110 -2.11 -31.66 -5.88
CA GLN A 110 -1.35 -32.88 -6.08
C GLN A 110 -1.12 -33.14 -7.57
N GLU A 111 -2.15 -32.96 -8.39
CA GLU A 111 -2.02 -33.05 -9.85
C GLU A 111 -0.99 -32.04 -10.39
N LEU A 112 -1.03 -30.80 -9.88
CA LEU A 112 -0.04 -29.79 -10.25
C LEU A 112 1.38 -30.16 -9.80
N LYS A 113 1.55 -30.74 -8.61
CA LYS A 113 2.86 -31.21 -8.14
C LYS A 113 3.45 -32.28 -9.05
N ASP A 114 2.60 -33.18 -9.56
CA ASP A 114 3.01 -34.31 -10.38
C ASP A 114 3.31 -33.87 -11.81
N LYS A 115 2.41 -33.08 -12.43
CA LYS A 115 2.53 -32.65 -13.83
C LYS A 115 3.39 -31.41 -14.02
N LYS A 116 3.64 -30.63 -12.97
CA LYS A 116 4.32 -29.30 -12.95
C LYS A 116 3.63 -28.19 -13.73
N GLU A 117 2.83 -28.53 -14.74
CA GLU A 117 2.08 -27.62 -15.57
C GLU A 117 0.69 -28.17 -15.87
N LEU A 118 -0.32 -27.30 -15.81
CA LEU A 118 -1.70 -27.60 -16.16
C LEU A 118 -2.27 -26.50 -17.07
N ILE A 119 -3.16 -26.87 -17.97
CA ILE A 119 -3.89 -25.93 -18.83
C ILE A 119 -5.38 -26.17 -18.61
N ILE A 120 -6.07 -25.15 -18.12
CA ILE A 120 -7.49 -25.21 -17.78
C ILE A 120 -8.25 -24.31 -18.74
N LYS A 121 -9.23 -24.88 -19.45
CA LYS A 121 -10.12 -24.13 -20.36
C LYS A 121 -11.31 -23.56 -19.60
N SER A 122 -11.67 -22.32 -19.89
CA SER A 122 -12.85 -21.67 -19.30
C SER A 122 -13.42 -20.62 -20.24
N THR A 123 -14.62 -20.13 -19.92
CA THR A 123 -15.31 -19.11 -20.72
C THR A 123 -15.56 -17.86 -19.90
N MET A 124 -15.35 -16.68 -20.47
CA MET A 124 -15.65 -15.39 -19.88
C MET A 124 -17.00 -14.89 -20.43
N LYS A 125 -17.71 -14.07 -19.66
CA LYS A 125 -19.02 -13.54 -20.04
C LYS A 125 -18.91 -12.11 -20.57
N GLY A 126 -19.77 -11.79 -21.52
CA GLY A 126 -19.98 -10.47 -22.11
C GLY A 126 -21.40 -9.94 -21.87
N ALA A 127 -21.85 -9.06 -22.76
CA ALA A 127 -23.18 -8.45 -22.75
C ALA A 127 -24.29 -9.49 -22.91
N TRP A 128 -25.48 -9.16 -22.39
CA TRP A 128 -26.67 -9.99 -22.48
C TRP A 128 -27.32 -9.87 -23.87
N ARG A 129 -27.56 -11.00 -24.52
CA ARG A 129 -28.12 -11.13 -25.87
C ARG A 129 -29.06 -12.35 -25.97
N ASN A 130 -30.21 -12.19 -26.63
CA ASN A 130 -31.12 -13.30 -26.98
C ASN A 130 -31.43 -14.27 -25.82
N GLY A 131 -31.55 -13.74 -24.58
CA GLY A 131 -31.86 -14.55 -23.40
C GLY A 131 -30.66 -15.15 -22.66
N GLY A 132 -29.41 -14.78 -22.99
CA GLY A 132 -28.22 -15.19 -22.24
C GLY A 132 -27.01 -14.26 -22.41
N HIS A 133 -25.94 -14.47 -21.66
CA HIS A 133 -24.69 -13.73 -21.87
C HIS A 133 -23.95 -14.25 -23.10
N THR A 134 -23.40 -13.33 -23.90
CA THR A 134 -22.33 -13.67 -24.85
C THR A 134 -21.12 -14.25 -24.09
N THR A 135 -20.35 -15.12 -24.73
CA THR A 135 -19.19 -15.77 -24.10
C THR A 135 -17.99 -15.83 -25.03
N LYS A 136 -16.79 -15.80 -24.45
CA LYS A 136 -15.51 -16.00 -25.15
C LYS A 136 -14.60 -16.93 -24.36
N ASP A 137 -13.88 -17.77 -25.08
CA ASP A 137 -13.04 -18.80 -24.48
C ASP A 137 -11.63 -18.27 -24.15
N PHE A 138 -11.08 -18.80 -23.07
CA PHE A 138 -9.72 -18.53 -22.63
C PHE A 138 -9.11 -19.73 -21.94
N ASN A 139 -7.79 -19.70 -21.80
CA ASN A 139 -7.01 -20.70 -21.09
C ASN A 139 -6.35 -20.09 -19.87
N VAL A 140 -6.23 -20.89 -18.82
CA VAL A 140 -5.40 -20.61 -17.64
C VAL A 140 -4.26 -21.62 -17.63
N VAL A 141 -3.05 -21.12 -17.86
CA VAL A 141 -1.83 -21.92 -17.78
C VAL A 141 -1.29 -21.78 -16.37
N VAL A 142 -1.17 -22.90 -15.66
CA VAL A 142 -0.72 -22.95 -14.27
C VAL A 142 0.60 -23.70 -14.22
N LYS A 143 1.64 -23.10 -13.62
CA LYS A 143 2.95 -23.75 -13.46
C LYS A 143 3.44 -23.68 -12.03
N LEU A 144 3.94 -24.80 -11.51
CA LEU A 144 4.60 -24.86 -10.22
C LEU A 144 6.10 -24.64 -10.38
N ASN A 145 6.64 -23.62 -9.72
CA ASN A 145 8.06 -23.28 -9.75
C ASN A 145 8.62 -23.06 -8.34
N GLU A 146 9.91 -22.73 -8.24
CA GLU A 146 10.59 -22.53 -6.96
C GLU A 146 10.03 -21.36 -6.13
N LYS A 147 9.46 -20.34 -6.77
CA LYS A 147 8.93 -19.14 -6.11
C LYS A 147 7.47 -19.32 -5.67
N GLY A 148 6.71 -20.19 -6.35
CA GLY A 148 5.28 -20.36 -6.11
C GLY A 148 4.54 -21.02 -7.26
N ILE A 149 3.24 -20.71 -7.37
CA ILE A 149 2.38 -21.13 -8.48
C ILE A 149 2.16 -19.91 -9.37
N SER A 150 2.62 -19.98 -10.61
CA SER A 150 2.36 -18.95 -11.62
C SER A 150 1.11 -19.27 -12.42
N PHE A 151 0.26 -18.27 -12.62
CA PHE A 151 -0.95 -18.31 -13.41
C PHE A 151 -0.79 -17.36 -14.59
N GLU A 152 -1.11 -17.83 -15.79
CA GLU A 152 -1.22 -17.02 -16.99
C GLU A 152 -2.60 -17.19 -17.60
N VAL A 153 -3.33 -16.08 -17.78
CA VAL A 153 -4.64 -16.07 -18.43
C VAL A 153 -4.44 -15.59 -19.87
N VAL A 154 -4.82 -16.42 -20.83
CA VAL A 154 -4.58 -16.19 -22.26
C VAL A 154 -5.87 -16.41 -23.06
N PRO A 155 -6.30 -15.45 -23.90
CA PRO A 155 -7.47 -15.66 -24.75
C PRO A 155 -7.20 -16.75 -25.78
N GLU A 156 -8.27 -17.44 -26.19
CA GLU A 156 -8.20 -18.39 -27.30
C GLU A 156 -8.01 -17.64 -28.63
N ASN A 157 -8.74 -16.53 -28.84
CA ASN A 157 -8.45 -15.60 -29.93
C ASN A 157 -7.17 -14.81 -29.63
N LYS A 158 -6.11 -15.06 -30.41
CA LYS A 158 -4.79 -14.45 -30.26
C LYS A 158 -4.71 -12.98 -30.68
N GLU A 159 -5.75 -12.43 -31.28
CA GLU A 159 -5.83 -11.00 -31.61
C GLU A 159 -6.31 -10.16 -30.42
N PHE A 160 -7.05 -10.77 -29.48
CA PHE A 160 -7.56 -10.07 -28.31
C PHE A 160 -6.43 -9.66 -27.37
N ARG A 161 -6.59 -8.48 -26.80
CA ARG A 161 -5.72 -7.92 -25.77
C ARG A 161 -6.53 -7.52 -24.54
N PHE A 162 -5.84 -7.56 -23.41
CA PHE A 162 -6.39 -7.16 -22.14
C PHE A 162 -6.27 -5.65 -21.91
N THR A 163 -7.26 -5.08 -21.28
CA THR A 163 -7.17 -3.80 -20.59
C THR A 163 -7.39 -4.00 -19.10
N GLN A 164 -6.61 -3.29 -18.29
CA GLN A 164 -6.80 -3.18 -16.84
C GLN A 164 -7.19 -1.75 -16.43
N LYS A 165 -7.54 -0.91 -17.42
CA LYS A 165 -8.05 0.45 -17.22
C LYS A 165 -9.57 0.41 -17.32
N TYR A 166 -10.26 0.41 -16.19
CA TYR A 166 -11.71 0.21 -16.16
C TYR A 166 -12.45 1.37 -16.83
N TYR A 167 -12.10 2.61 -16.51
CA TYR A 167 -12.80 3.77 -17.08
C TYR A 167 -12.44 4.00 -18.55
N GLU A 168 -11.16 4.27 -18.84
CA GLU A 168 -10.69 4.62 -20.18
C GLU A 168 -10.87 3.46 -21.19
N GLY A 169 -10.59 2.23 -20.75
CA GLY A 169 -10.54 1.06 -21.64
C GLY A 169 -11.86 0.29 -21.76
N PHE A 170 -12.81 0.49 -20.84
CA PHE A 170 -13.99 -0.36 -20.73
C PHE A 170 -15.28 0.46 -20.57
N LYS A 171 -15.50 1.11 -19.42
CA LYS A 171 -16.76 1.80 -19.08
C LYS A 171 -17.05 3.02 -19.96
N ASP A 172 -16.08 3.94 -20.08
CA ASP A 172 -16.31 5.22 -20.74
C ASP A 172 -16.02 5.12 -22.26
N TYR A 173 -15.34 4.07 -22.69
CA TYR A 173 -14.98 3.84 -24.10
C TYR A 173 -16.19 3.89 -25.03
N TYR A 174 -17.25 3.15 -24.71
CA TYR A 174 -18.46 3.06 -25.55
C TYR A 174 -19.33 4.31 -25.46
N ALA A 175 -19.44 4.91 -24.27
CA ALA A 175 -20.13 6.17 -24.07
C ALA A 175 -19.53 7.29 -24.95
N ASN A 176 -18.20 7.35 -25.05
CA ASN A 176 -17.49 8.32 -25.90
C ASN A 176 -17.71 8.09 -27.41
N LYS A 177 -18.16 6.90 -27.81
CA LYS A 177 -18.57 6.59 -29.19
C LYS A 177 -20.08 6.77 -29.43
N GLY A 178 -20.80 7.31 -28.45
CA GLY A 178 -22.25 7.51 -28.54
C GLY A 178 -23.07 6.22 -28.44
N ILE A 179 -22.46 5.11 -28.00
CA ILE A 179 -23.14 3.83 -27.78
C ILE A 179 -23.74 3.85 -26.38
N LYS A 180 -25.03 3.57 -26.25
CA LYS A 180 -25.73 3.57 -24.95
C LYS A 180 -25.27 2.39 -24.10
N ASP A 181 -25.23 2.55 -22.78
CA ASP A 181 -24.91 1.45 -21.86
C ASP A 181 -25.84 0.24 -22.10
N GLY A 182 -25.25 -0.96 -22.19
CA GLY A 182 -25.97 -2.19 -22.49
C GLY A 182 -26.40 -2.39 -23.95
N GLN A 183 -26.18 -1.42 -24.83
CA GLN A 183 -26.42 -1.60 -26.26
C GLN A 183 -25.37 -2.56 -26.82
N GLU A 184 -25.79 -3.73 -27.28
CA GLU A 184 -24.88 -4.76 -27.81
C GLU A 184 -23.95 -4.17 -28.88
N VAL A 185 -22.66 -4.42 -28.68
CA VAL A 185 -21.62 -4.22 -29.69
C VAL A 185 -21.29 -5.58 -30.28
N LYS A 186 -21.37 -5.70 -31.61
CA LYS A 186 -21.05 -6.97 -32.28
C LYS A 186 -19.56 -7.28 -32.11
N ASP A 187 -19.22 -8.57 -32.19
CA ASP A 187 -17.82 -9.01 -32.05
C ASP A 187 -16.85 -8.34 -33.02
N GLU A 188 -17.31 -8.07 -34.26
CA GLU A 188 -16.54 -7.37 -35.30
C GLU A 188 -16.24 -5.89 -34.95
N ASP A 189 -17.03 -5.29 -34.07
CA ASP A 189 -16.92 -3.89 -33.64
C ASP A 189 -16.20 -3.75 -32.27
N VAL A 190 -15.85 -4.88 -31.63
CA VAL A 190 -15.11 -4.89 -30.38
C VAL A 190 -13.64 -4.52 -30.65
N PRO A 191 -13.08 -3.53 -29.94
CA PRO A 191 -11.68 -3.15 -30.12
C PRO A 191 -10.72 -4.25 -29.68
N LEU A 192 -9.99 -4.84 -30.62
CA LEU A 192 -9.09 -5.97 -30.35
C LEU A 192 -8.00 -5.64 -29.31
N ASP A 193 -7.53 -4.38 -29.28
CA ASP A 193 -6.50 -3.89 -28.34
C ASP A 193 -6.99 -3.76 -26.88
N LYS A 194 -8.30 -3.89 -26.63
CA LYS A 194 -8.92 -3.83 -25.29
C LYS A 194 -10.17 -4.71 -25.19
N ALA A 195 -10.18 -5.81 -25.93
CA ALA A 195 -11.33 -6.69 -26.08
C ALA A 195 -11.73 -7.39 -24.76
N ILE A 196 -10.82 -7.47 -23.80
CA ILE A 196 -11.04 -8.15 -22.53
C ILE A 196 -10.65 -7.21 -21.38
N TYR A 197 -11.54 -7.04 -20.41
CA TYR A 197 -11.19 -6.41 -19.14
C TYR A 197 -10.80 -7.47 -18.11
N PHE A 198 -9.73 -7.20 -17.37
CA PHE A 198 -9.30 -8.04 -16.24
C PHE A 198 -8.95 -7.16 -15.04
N ASP A 199 -9.62 -7.38 -13.91
CA ASP A 199 -9.40 -6.58 -12.69
C ASP A 199 -8.04 -6.86 -12.05
N THR A 200 -7.40 -5.83 -11.49
CA THR A 200 -5.98 -5.93 -11.11
C THR A 200 -5.75 -6.61 -9.76
N HIS A 201 -6.69 -6.51 -8.81
CA HIS A 201 -6.50 -7.08 -7.49
C HIS A 201 -6.70 -8.59 -7.47
N GLY A 202 -5.96 -9.22 -6.57
CA GLY A 202 -5.96 -10.65 -6.33
C GLY A 202 -7.38 -11.15 -6.18
N THR A 203 -7.69 -12.16 -6.98
CA THR A 203 -8.98 -12.82 -7.02
C THR A 203 -9.36 -13.37 -5.66
N ASN A 204 -10.64 -13.62 -5.46
CA ASN A 204 -11.09 -14.49 -4.38
C ASN A 204 -10.45 -15.88 -4.56
N THR A 205 -9.32 -16.07 -3.87
CA THR A 205 -8.55 -17.30 -3.87
C THR A 205 -8.81 -18.01 -2.54
N PHE A 206 -9.17 -19.27 -2.65
CA PHE A 206 -9.45 -20.11 -1.51
C PHE A 206 -8.60 -21.37 -1.53
N LEU A 207 -8.27 -21.85 -0.34
CA LEU A 207 -7.72 -23.18 -0.13
C LEU A 207 -8.83 -24.07 0.43
N GLU A 208 -9.13 -25.16 -0.26
CA GLU A 208 -10.00 -26.23 0.23
C GLU A 208 -9.13 -27.45 0.53
N TYR A 209 -9.29 -28.03 1.73
CA TYR A 209 -8.53 -29.20 2.14
C TYR A 209 -9.17 -29.87 3.35
N LYS A 210 -8.86 -31.15 3.56
CA LYS A 210 -9.19 -31.87 4.80
C LYS A 210 -7.94 -32.12 5.62
N ASN A 211 -8.05 -32.03 6.94
CA ASN A 211 -6.99 -32.43 7.87
C ASN A 211 -7.53 -33.04 9.16
N ASN A 212 -6.63 -33.55 9.99
CA ASN A 212 -6.91 -34.10 11.32
C ASN A 212 -6.64 -33.10 12.47
N ILE A 213 -6.38 -31.83 12.16
CA ILE A 213 -6.01 -30.82 13.15
C ILE A 213 -7.24 -29.95 13.49
N LYS A 214 -7.77 -30.09 14.70
CA LYS A 214 -8.90 -29.28 15.18
C LYS A 214 -8.57 -27.79 15.27
N ASN A 215 -7.39 -27.44 15.81
CA ASN A 215 -6.95 -26.07 16.00
C ASN A 215 -5.62 -25.81 15.30
N GLU A 216 -5.67 -25.29 14.08
CA GLU A 216 -4.46 -24.95 13.31
C GLU A 216 -3.74 -23.73 13.89
N VAL A 217 -2.44 -23.87 14.12
CA VAL A 217 -1.53 -22.80 14.55
C VAL A 217 -0.41 -22.72 13.52
N PHE A 218 -0.28 -21.55 12.89
CA PHE A 218 0.70 -21.31 11.80
C PHE A 218 1.88 -20.44 12.22
N SER A 219 1.83 -19.93 13.44
CA SER A 219 2.88 -19.10 14.02
C SER A 219 2.81 -19.22 15.53
N ASP A 220 3.98 -19.30 16.17
CA ASP A 220 4.11 -19.23 17.62
C ASP A 220 3.84 -17.81 18.16
N ASN A 221 3.70 -16.82 17.26
CA ASN A 221 3.43 -15.43 17.65
C ASN A 221 1.99 -15.29 18.12
N LYS A 222 1.86 -15.02 19.42
CA LYS A 222 0.60 -14.54 19.98
C LYS A 222 0.36 -13.10 19.55
N THR A 223 -0.79 -12.85 18.94
CA THR A 223 -1.23 -11.53 18.50
C THR A 223 -2.18 -10.92 19.53
N ASN A 224 -2.28 -9.58 19.56
CA ASN A 224 -3.30 -8.87 20.33
C ASN A 224 -3.43 -9.32 21.80
N ILE A 225 -2.29 -9.43 22.50
CA ILE A 225 -2.22 -9.82 23.91
C ILE A 225 -2.54 -8.59 24.77
N PHE A 226 -3.30 -8.77 25.84
CA PHE A 226 -3.45 -7.76 26.88
C PHE A 226 -2.22 -7.80 27.80
N ASP A 227 -1.38 -6.77 27.71
CA ASP A 227 -0.15 -6.63 28.50
C ASP A 227 -0.32 -5.43 29.44
N TYR A 228 -0.52 -5.73 30.72
CA TYR A 228 -0.70 -4.72 31.77
C TYR A 228 0.63 -4.22 32.36
N ASP A 229 1.72 -4.93 32.10
CA ASP A 229 3.04 -4.61 32.63
C ASP A 229 3.80 -3.67 31.67
N ASN A 230 3.56 -3.79 30.36
CA ASN A 230 4.22 -2.98 29.32
C ASN A 230 3.21 -2.14 28.53
N VAL A 231 2.65 -1.11 29.18
CA VAL A 231 1.61 -0.24 28.62
C VAL A 231 2.20 0.86 27.75
N SER A 232 1.66 1.01 26.53
CA SER A 232 1.93 2.18 25.68
C SER A 232 0.88 3.28 25.91
N PHE A 233 1.21 4.54 25.62
CA PHE A 233 0.28 5.67 25.83
C PHE A 233 0.05 6.43 24.52
N ASN A 234 -1.15 7.00 24.38
CA ASN A 234 -1.45 7.90 23.27
C ASN A 234 -1.07 9.36 23.62
N GLN A 235 -1.38 10.31 22.72
CA GLN A 235 -1.10 11.73 22.93
C GLN A 235 -1.94 12.41 24.03
N PHE A 236 -3.02 11.77 24.47
CA PHE A 236 -3.88 12.22 25.57
C PHE A 236 -3.61 11.45 26.87
N ASP A 237 -2.50 10.72 26.92
CA ASP A 237 -2.05 9.92 28.06
C ASP A 237 -3.02 8.78 28.45
N ASN A 238 -3.87 8.35 27.50
CA ASN A 238 -4.69 7.14 27.66
C ASN A 238 -3.84 5.88 27.43
N PRO A 239 -3.97 4.85 28.29
CA PRO A 239 -3.23 3.61 28.15
C PRO A 239 -3.73 2.78 26.95
N ILE A 240 -2.80 2.11 26.30
CA ILE A 240 -3.00 1.17 25.20
C ILE A 240 -2.46 -0.18 25.69
N LEU A 241 -3.39 -1.09 26.00
CA LEU A 241 -3.11 -2.36 26.67
C LEU A 241 -2.95 -3.54 25.70
N ILE A 242 -3.31 -3.36 24.43
CA ILE A 242 -3.24 -4.41 23.42
C ILE A 242 -1.91 -4.30 22.70
N LYS A 243 -1.11 -5.36 22.74
CA LYS A 243 0.20 -5.45 22.09
C LYS A 243 0.32 -6.74 21.28
N THR A 244 0.88 -6.64 20.09
CA THR A 244 1.34 -7.80 19.32
C THR A 244 2.84 -7.92 19.52
N ASN A 245 3.30 -9.06 20.05
CA ASN A 245 4.73 -9.33 20.17
C ASN A 245 5.22 -10.07 18.93
N TYR A 246 5.94 -9.35 18.09
CA TYR A 246 6.52 -9.91 16.86
C TYR A 246 7.85 -10.59 17.15
N LYS A 247 7.89 -11.93 17.11
CA LYS A 247 9.14 -12.69 17.12
C LYS A 247 9.98 -12.37 15.88
N ASP A 248 11.30 -12.27 16.07
CA ASP A 248 12.29 -11.98 15.03
C ASP A 248 12.01 -10.70 14.22
N GLY A 249 11.22 -9.76 14.76
CA GLY A 249 10.95 -8.46 14.13
C GLY A 249 10.05 -8.49 12.89
N LYS A 250 9.42 -9.62 12.55
CA LYS A 250 8.65 -9.81 11.29
C LYS A 250 7.19 -9.33 11.38
N ALA A 251 6.96 -8.03 11.53
CA ALA A 251 5.61 -7.42 11.61
C ALA A 251 4.68 -7.80 10.45
N PHE A 252 5.22 -7.85 9.24
CA PHE A 252 4.45 -8.05 8.03
C PHE A 252 4.43 -9.49 7.51
N ALA A 253 4.91 -10.49 8.27
CA ALA A 253 4.82 -11.87 7.81
C ALA A 253 3.36 -12.29 7.56
N TYR A 254 3.11 -13.04 6.48
CA TYR A 254 1.79 -13.60 6.19
C TYR A 254 1.44 -14.66 7.24
N ASN A 255 0.21 -14.64 7.74
CA ASN A 255 -0.33 -15.66 8.61
C ASN A 255 -1.72 -16.04 8.12
N PHE A 256 -2.00 -17.34 7.99
CA PHE A 256 -3.30 -17.81 7.54
C PHE A 256 -4.47 -17.36 8.43
N ASN A 257 -4.22 -17.03 9.69
CA ASN A 257 -5.21 -16.52 10.64
C ASN A 257 -5.35 -14.99 10.62
N GLN A 258 -4.57 -14.25 9.82
CA GLN A 258 -4.51 -12.78 9.91
C GLN A 258 -5.81 -12.06 9.58
N ASN A 259 -6.76 -12.73 8.95
CA ASN A 259 -8.09 -12.24 8.62
C ASN A 259 -9.22 -13.06 9.28
N VAL A 260 -8.92 -13.90 10.27
CA VAL A 260 -9.89 -14.79 10.93
C VAL A 260 -10.19 -14.28 12.35
N PRO A 261 -11.27 -13.50 12.59
CA PRO A 261 -11.46 -12.80 13.88
C PRO A 261 -11.51 -13.71 15.10
N GLN A 262 -12.08 -14.92 14.97
CA GLN A 262 -12.11 -15.93 16.03
C GLN A 262 -10.73 -16.52 16.36
N LYS A 263 -9.67 -16.14 15.63
CA LYS A 263 -8.26 -16.46 15.90
C LYS A 263 -7.49 -15.24 16.43
N TRP A 264 -8.19 -14.35 17.13
CA TRP A 264 -7.69 -13.08 17.69
C TRP A 264 -6.25 -13.14 18.23
N SER A 265 -5.93 -14.15 19.04
CA SER A 265 -4.61 -14.30 19.67
C SER A 265 -3.67 -15.29 18.98
N ASN A 266 -4.04 -15.79 17.80
CA ASN A 266 -3.35 -16.87 17.09
C ASN A 266 -2.93 -16.43 15.68
N GLY A 267 -2.47 -15.20 15.54
CA GLY A 267 -1.99 -14.65 14.27
C GLY A 267 -2.96 -13.68 13.58
N TYR A 268 -4.07 -13.31 14.21
CA TYR A 268 -4.98 -12.30 13.68
C TYR A 268 -4.32 -10.93 13.65
N LYS A 269 -4.44 -10.22 12.52
CA LYS A 269 -3.99 -8.83 12.38
C LYS A 269 -5.20 -7.92 12.30
N THR A 270 -5.30 -6.99 13.22
CA THR A 270 -6.28 -5.91 13.13
C THR A 270 -5.93 -4.99 11.97
N ASP A 271 -6.89 -4.19 11.50
CA ASP A 271 -6.68 -3.27 10.39
C ASP A 271 -5.54 -2.28 10.69
N TYR A 272 -5.45 -1.88 11.97
CA TYR A 272 -4.39 -1.05 12.49
C TYR A 272 -3.84 -1.63 13.79
N GLU A 273 -2.54 -1.51 14.01
CA GLU A 273 -1.88 -1.88 15.26
C GLU A 273 -1.03 -0.72 15.74
N VAL A 274 -1.06 -0.42 17.03
CA VAL A 274 -0.17 0.59 17.61
C VAL A 274 1.23 0.00 17.68
N LEU A 275 2.19 0.69 17.08
CA LEU A 275 3.61 0.38 17.24
C LEU A 275 4.11 1.00 18.53
N SER A 276 4.21 0.16 19.56
CA SER A 276 4.92 0.52 20.79
C SER A 276 6.36 0.95 20.49
N PHE A 277 6.89 1.92 21.24
CA PHE A 277 8.29 2.33 21.12
C PHE A 277 9.27 1.21 21.47
N GLU A 278 8.87 0.27 22.31
CA GLU A 278 9.69 -0.90 22.62
C GLU A 278 9.82 -1.86 21.44
N SER A 279 8.96 -1.73 20.43
CA SER A 279 8.95 -2.60 19.26
C SER A 279 10.28 -2.55 18.52
N GLN A 280 10.93 -3.71 18.42
CA GLN A 280 12.20 -3.88 17.72
C GLN A 280 12.03 -4.31 16.26
N THR A 281 10.81 -4.27 15.72
CA THR A 281 10.56 -4.55 14.31
C THR A 281 11.29 -3.54 13.43
N GLU A 282 11.72 -3.97 12.24
CA GLU A 282 12.40 -3.07 11.29
C GLU A 282 11.52 -1.87 10.94
N ALA A 283 10.23 -2.13 10.73
CA ALA A 283 9.17 -1.14 10.56
C ALA A 283 9.14 -0.06 11.65
N ALA A 284 9.26 -0.45 12.93
CA ALA A 284 9.27 0.47 14.05
C ALA A 284 10.59 1.26 14.18
N LYS A 285 11.73 0.65 13.82
CA LYS A 285 13.03 1.35 13.79
C LYS A 285 13.04 2.39 12.68
N GLU A 286 12.63 1.97 11.48
CA GLU A 286 12.61 2.80 10.27
C GLU A 286 11.75 4.05 10.47
N ILE A 287 10.52 3.89 10.99
CA ILE A 287 9.65 5.05 11.19
C ILE A 287 10.20 5.99 12.27
N ARG A 288 10.71 5.46 13.40
CA ARG A 288 11.31 6.27 14.49
C ARG A 288 12.54 7.05 14.04
N SER A 289 13.33 6.49 13.13
CA SER A 289 14.55 7.14 12.64
C SER A 289 14.26 8.24 11.61
N ARG A 290 13.09 8.21 10.95
CA ARG A 290 12.75 9.12 9.84
C ARG A 290 11.76 10.20 10.17
N THR A 291 10.87 9.97 11.14
CA THR A 291 9.75 10.88 11.40
C THR A 291 10.03 11.80 12.58
N PHE A 292 9.58 13.05 12.46
CA PHE A 292 9.71 14.06 13.51
C PHE A 292 8.60 15.10 13.39
N ALA A 293 8.28 15.79 14.49
CA ALA A 293 7.39 16.96 14.45
C ALA A 293 8.16 18.21 14.04
N GLY A 294 7.55 19.10 13.27
CA GLY A 294 8.11 20.42 12.95
C GLY A 294 7.06 21.34 12.33
N GLY A 295 7.19 22.66 12.48
CA GLY A 295 6.32 23.64 11.80
C GLY A 295 4.81 23.49 12.07
N GLY A 296 4.41 22.81 13.16
CA GLY A 296 3.00 22.50 13.44
C GLY A 296 2.44 21.28 12.73
N GLY A 297 3.31 20.47 12.10
CA GLY A 297 3.00 19.20 11.44
C GLY A 297 4.04 18.12 11.73
N SER A 298 3.98 17.06 10.92
CA SER A 298 4.90 15.94 10.92
C SER A 298 5.72 15.95 9.62
N TYR A 299 6.96 15.48 9.70
CA TYR A 299 7.88 15.33 8.57
C TYR A 299 8.35 13.89 8.49
N THR A 300 8.72 13.47 7.28
CA THR A 300 9.38 12.17 7.03
C THR A 300 10.64 12.39 6.19
N ILE A 301 11.80 11.92 6.68
CA ILE A 301 13.05 11.96 5.92
C ILE A 301 13.06 10.91 4.82
N LEU A 302 13.19 11.40 3.59
CA LEU A 302 13.22 10.56 2.38
C LEU A 302 14.61 10.00 2.15
N ARG A 303 15.61 10.88 2.03
CA ARG A 303 17.00 10.52 1.72
C ARG A 303 17.94 11.70 1.91
N LYS A 304 19.24 11.41 1.93
CA LYS A 304 20.30 12.42 1.85
C LYS A 304 20.33 13.08 0.46
N VAL A 305 20.80 14.32 0.38
CA VAL A 305 20.86 15.08 -0.88
C VAL A 305 21.95 14.56 -1.83
N ASN A 306 23.06 14.05 -1.28
CA ASN A 306 24.15 13.39 -2.00
C ASN A 306 24.89 12.37 -1.13
N ASP A 307 25.91 11.73 -1.70
CA ASP A 307 26.71 10.68 -1.08
C ASP A 307 27.92 11.21 -0.29
N ASP A 308 28.20 12.53 -0.29
CA ASP A 308 29.34 13.07 0.48
C ASP A 308 29.08 12.89 1.98
N PRO A 309 29.87 12.07 2.72
CA PRO A 309 29.66 11.82 4.14
C PRO A 309 29.69 13.09 5.02
N ASN A 310 30.29 14.18 4.54
CA ASN A 310 30.37 15.45 5.26
C ASN A 310 29.23 16.43 4.96
N ASP A 311 28.38 16.10 3.98
CA ASP A 311 27.14 16.81 3.75
C ASP A 311 26.06 16.32 4.71
N TYR A 312 25.40 17.25 5.39
CA TYR A 312 24.32 16.96 6.35
C TYR A 312 22.98 17.47 5.83
N ARG A 313 22.83 17.56 4.51
CA ARG A 313 21.59 17.95 3.86
C ARG A 313 20.72 16.74 3.54
N TYR A 314 19.46 16.79 3.95
CA TYR A 314 18.48 15.71 3.77
C TYR A 314 17.16 16.23 3.23
N TYR A 315 16.55 15.48 2.32
CA TYR A 315 15.19 15.73 1.86
C TYR A 315 14.18 15.23 2.91
N GLY A 316 13.29 16.12 3.35
CA GLY A 316 12.14 15.81 4.19
C GLY A 316 10.84 16.16 3.50
N LEU A 317 9.83 15.29 3.61
CA LEU A 317 8.50 15.49 3.05
C LEU A 317 7.49 15.81 4.15
N THR A 318 6.62 16.78 3.88
CA THR A 318 5.48 17.16 4.72
C THR A 318 4.33 17.71 3.85
N ASN A 319 3.30 18.30 4.48
CA ASN A 319 2.27 19.05 3.78
C ASN A 319 2.72 20.47 3.42
N GLN A 320 2.15 21.02 2.36
CA GLN A 320 2.45 22.37 1.91
C GLN A 320 1.98 23.43 2.92
N HIS A 321 0.85 23.22 3.59
CA HIS A 321 0.40 24.16 4.64
C HIS A 321 1.31 24.18 5.87
N VAL A 322 2.10 23.12 6.12
CA VAL A 322 3.05 23.06 7.24
C VAL A 322 4.29 23.92 6.97
N VAL A 323 4.71 24.05 5.70
CA VAL A 323 5.81 24.94 5.30
C VAL A 323 5.35 26.35 4.94
N ALA A 324 4.04 26.54 4.72
CA ALA A 324 3.36 27.80 4.46
C ALA A 324 4.02 28.68 3.38
N THR A 325 4.52 28.07 2.29
CA THR A 325 5.18 28.80 1.20
C THR A 325 5.11 28.08 -0.14
N THR A 326 5.18 28.85 -1.22
CA THR A 326 5.42 28.38 -2.59
C THR A 326 6.92 28.30 -2.88
N PHE A 327 7.28 27.54 -3.91
CA PHE A 327 8.64 27.47 -4.45
C PHE A 327 8.59 27.67 -5.97
N ASP A 328 9.46 28.55 -6.48
CA ASP A 328 9.59 28.85 -7.91
C ASP A 328 10.52 27.83 -8.57
N MET A 329 9.92 26.72 -9.03
CA MET A 329 10.66 25.60 -9.63
C MET A 329 11.30 25.94 -10.98
N TRP A 330 10.88 27.02 -11.63
CA TRP A 330 11.36 27.39 -12.97
C TRP A 330 12.66 28.16 -12.93
N ASN A 331 12.73 29.19 -12.10
CA ASN A 331 13.90 30.08 -12.07
C ASN A 331 14.92 29.64 -11.01
N LYS A 332 14.55 28.70 -10.14
CA LYS A 332 15.40 28.25 -9.02
C LYS A 332 15.35 26.73 -8.92
N PRO A 333 16.13 25.98 -9.72
CA PRO A 333 16.18 24.53 -9.61
C PRO A 333 16.93 24.05 -8.35
N THR A 334 17.51 24.97 -7.57
CA THR A 334 18.30 24.68 -6.36
C THR A 334 17.88 25.56 -5.19
N LEU A 335 18.43 25.24 -4.00
CA LEU A 335 18.20 25.96 -2.74
C LEU A 335 18.61 27.43 -2.83
N ASN A 336 17.90 28.29 -2.12
CA ASN A 336 18.26 29.69 -1.93
C ASN A 336 18.83 29.90 -0.52
N ALA A 337 20.16 29.89 -0.41
CA ALA A 337 20.87 30.06 0.86
C ALA A 337 20.49 31.35 1.62
N GLU A 338 20.11 32.41 0.90
CA GLU A 338 19.74 33.71 1.49
C GLU A 338 18.32 33.76 2.08
N LYS A 339 17.49 32.72 1.83
CA LYS A 339 16.10 32.64 2.32
C LYS A 339 15.82 31.41 3.18
N GLN A 340 16.87 30.82 3.76
CA GLN A 340 16.71 29.70 4.68
C GLN A 340 15.76 30.08 5.82
N LYS A 341 14.73 29.26 6.00
CA LYS A 341 13.80 29.36 7.12
C LYS A 341 14.31 28.51 8.26
N THR A 342 13.78 28.78 9.45
CA THR A 342 14.02 27.94 10.61
C THR A 342 12.73 27.31 11.09
N THR A 343 12.81 26.07 11.55
CA THR A 343 11.73 25.39 12.26
C THR A 343 12.26 24.80 13.57
N TYR A 344 11.40 24.10 14.31
CA TYR A 344 11.80 23.17 15.35
C TYR A 344 11.70 21.73 14.83
N LEU A 345 12.41 20.81 15.49
CA LEU A 345 12.21 19.39 15.34
C LEU A 345 11.95 18.75 16.72
N VAL A 346 11.00 17.83 16.79
CA VAL A 346 10.84 16.91 17.94
C VAL A 346 10.98 15.49 17.42
N ARG A 347 12.01 14.77 17.87
CA ARG A 347 12.22 13.36 17.47
C ARG A 347 11.20 12.44 18.15
N ALA A 348 11.12 11.19 17.72
CA ALA A 348 10.39 10.14 18.43
C ALA A 348 11.03 9.81 19.80
N PHE A 349 10.21 9.54 20.82
CA PHE A 349 10.64 9.18 22.19
C PHE A 349 9.59 8.35 22.92
N GLU A 350 10.04 7.53 23.87
CA GLU A 350 9.23 6.44 24.44
C GLU A 350 8.24 6.89 25.51
N ARG A 351 8.62 7.87 26.35
CA ARG A 351 7.85 8.28 27.53
C ARG A 351 7.61 9.77 27.56
N GLN A 352 6.37 10.15 27.28
CA GLN A 352 5.90 11.52 27.47
C GLN A 352 5.76 11.83 28.95
N GLY A 353 5.93 13.11 29.30
CA GLY A 353 5.46 13.61 30.58
C GLY A 353 3.96 13.45 30.65
N THR A 354 3.50 12.68 31.62
CA THR A 354 2.07 12.49 31.91
C THR A 354 1.83 12.73 33.40
N GLU A 355 0.57 12.82 33.83
CA GLU A 355 0.24 12.86 35.26
C GLU A 355 0.71 11.60 36.02
N LEU A 356 0.90 10.48 35.31
CA LEU A 356 1.37 9.20 35.88
C LEU A 356 2.90 9.04 35.79
N TYR A 357 3.56 9.72 34.86
CA TYR A 357 5.00 9.64 34.64
C TYR A 357 5.62 11.03 34.58
N ASN A 358 6.47 11.35 35.56
CA ASN A 358 7.30 12.56 35.54
C ASN A 358 8.27 12.52 34.35
N SER A 359 7.89 13.11 33.23
CA SER A 359 8.74 13.37 32.07
C SER A 359 8.53 14.81 31.59
N LYS A 360 9.44 15.30 30.75
CA LYS A 360 9.50 16.72 30.37
C LYS A 360 8.39 17.07 29.38
N GLY A 361 7.93 18.32 29.44
CA GLY A 361 6.96 18.85 28.48
C GLY A 361 7.55 18.90 27.06
N LEU A 362 6.70 18.67 26.06
CA LEU A 362 7.08 18.48 24.65
C LEU A 362 8.12 19.48 24.12
N PHE A 363 7.90 20.78 24.33
CA PHE A 363 8.74 21.84 23.78
C PHE A 363 9.97 22.16 24.65
N HIS A 364 10.05 21.59 25.85
CA HIS A 364 11.14 21.84 26.81
C HIS A 364 11.95 20.56 27.12
N GLY A 365 11.63 19.45 26.46
CA GLY A 365 12.36 18.18 26.56
C GLY A 365 13.65 18.17 25.74
N PRO A 366 14.62 17.28 26.08
CA PRO A 366 15.85 17.08 25.29
C PRO A 366 15.59 16.55 23.87
N GLU A 367 14.38 16.10 23.58
CA GLU A 367 13.92 15.59 22.28
C GLU A 367 13.60 16.71 21.28
N ASN A 368 13.41 17.93 21.77
CA ASN A 368 13.14 19.11 20.95
C ASN A 368 14.45 19.85 20.61
N MET A 369 14.56 20.34 19.38
CA MET A 369 15.58 21.30 18.95
C MET A 369 14.94 22.41 18.12
N GLY A 370 15.11 23.67 18.54
CA GLY A 370 14.69 24.85 17.76
C GLY A 370 15.73 25.26 16.71
N ASN A 371 15.37 26.24 15.87
CA ASN A 371 16.25 26.90 14.91
C ASN A 371 16.96 25.94 13.93
N ILE A 372 16.19 25.02 13.36
CA ILE A 372 16.64 24.07 12.35
C ILE A 372 16.54 24.70 10.97
N PRO A 373 17.65 24.97 10.27
CA PRO A 373 17.62 25.52 8.93
C PRO A 373 16.97 24.55 7.95
N TYR A 374 16.03 25.07 7.16
CA TYR A 374 15.45 24.35 6.03
C TYR A 374 15.09 25.31 4.89
N ASP A 375 14.97 24.77 3.70
CA ASP A 375 14.44 25.47 2.54
C ASP A 375 13.49 24.56 1.75
N VAL A 376 12.51 25.14 1.07
CA VAL A 376 11.54 24.37 0.28
C VAL A 376 12.18 24.03 -1.06
N PHE A 377 12.17 22.75 -1.41
CA PHE A 377 12.76 22.23 -2.64
C PHE A 377 11.71 21.90 -3.69
N TRP A 378 10.53 21.45 -3.28
CA TRP A 378 9.44 21.15 -4.20
C TRP A 378 8.09 21.36 -3.51
N SER A 379 7.07 21.75 -4.27
CA SER A 379 5.73 21.96 -3.72
C SER A 379 4.65 21.69 -4.77
N ALA A 380 3.58 21.01 -4.37
CA ALA A 380 2.47 20.64 -5.23
C ALA A 380 1.61 21.84 -5.71
N ILE A 381 1.83 23.04 -5.16
CA ILE A 381 1.14 24.28 -5.58
C ILE A 381 1.95 25.12 -6.59
N SER A 382 3.09 24.62 -7.07
CA SER A 382 3.88 25.35 -8.05
C SER A 382 3.15 25.42 -9.41
N PRO A 383 3.25 26.53 -10.16
CA PRO A 383 2.59 26.68 -11.46
C PRO A 383 3.02 25.60 -12.47
N VAL A 384 2.07 25.07 -13.24
CA VAL A 384 2.29 23.98 -14.21
C VAL A 384 2.60 24.50 -15.62
N ASP A 385 2.59 25.82 -15.84
CA ASP A 385 2.92 26.42 -17.12
C ASP A 385 3.91 27.57 -16.93
N ARG A 386 4.66 27.91 -18.00
CA ARG A 386 5.67 28.97 -18.01
C ARG A 386 5.05 30.36 -17.87
N ASP A 387 3.77 30.50 -18.19
CA ASP A 387 2.97 31.73 -18.07
C ASP A 387 2.24 31.88 -16.72
N LEU A 388 2.41 30.91 -15.81
CA LEU A 388 1.85 30.88 -14.45
C LEU A 388 0.30 30.79 -14.38
N THR A 389 -0.41 30.49 -15.48
CA THR A 389 -1.88 30.61 -15.53
C THR A 389 -2.66 29.38 -15.06
N LYS A 390 -2.02 28.21 -14.98
CA LYS A 390 -2.66 26.94 -14.55
C LYS A 390 -2.04 26.41 -13.26
N THR A 391 -2.83 26.35 -12.19
CA THR A 391 -2.50 25.66 -10.95
C THR A 391 -3.31 24.37 -10.86
N ARG A 392 -2.65 23.24 -10.55
CA ARG A 392 -3.30 21.91 -10.38
C ARG A 392 -3.54 21.59 -8.90
N GLN A 393 -4.00 22.54 -8.07
CA GLN A 393 -4.10 22.25 -6.62
C GLN A 393 -5.10 21.12 -6.36
N LYS A 394 -4.58 19.93 -6.02
CA LYS A 394 -5.37 18.75 -5.58
C LYS A 394 -4.68 17.90 -4.51
N ILE A 395 -3.38 18.09 -4.25
CA ILE A 395 -2.63 17.38 -3.20
C ILE A 395 -1.82 18.40 -2.40
N ASP A 396 -1.82 18.25 -1.08
CA ASP A 396 -1.15 19.14 -0.14
C ASP A 396 0.18 18.52 0.32
N ALA A 397 1.22 18.68 -0.49
CA ALA A 397 2.54 18.08 -0.25
C ALA A 397 3.67 19.04 -0.61
N ALA A 398 4.75 18.99 0.15
CA ALA A 398 5.98 19.72 -0.09
C ALA A 398 7.21 18.89 0.31
N ILE A 399 8.31 19.09 -0.41
CA ILE A 399 9.63 18.56 -0.06
C ILE A 399 10.50 19.73 0.36
N THR A 400 11.22 19.54 1.45
CA THR A 400 12.16 20.49 2.05
C THR A 400 13.54 19.87 2.08
N ILE A 401 14.58 20.69 2.08
CA ILE A 401 15.93 20.25 2.43
C ILE A 401 16.28 20.83 3.79
N PHE A 402 16.63 19.97 4.73
CA PHE A 402 17.16 20.32 6.04
C PHE A 402 18.67 20.29 6.01
N ASP A 403 19.34 21.27 6.63
CA ASP A 403 20.77 21.19 6.97
C ASP A 403 20.91 21.02 8.48
N ILE A 404 21.35 19.83 8.91
CA ILE A 404 21.41 19.46 10.33
C ILE A 404 22.80 19.60 10.95
N LYS A 405 23.82 20.06 10.22
CA LYS A 405 25.21 20.10 10.71
C LYS A 405 25.34 20.91 12.01
N GLU A 406 24.88 22.15 11.98
CA GLU A 406 24.92 23.04 13.14
C GLU A 406 23.95 22.61 14.25
N THR A 407 22.87 21.92 13.88
CA THR A 407 21.91 21.35 14.84
C THR A 407 22.57 20.26 15.68
N ILE A 408 23.34 19.36 15.06
CA ILE A 408 24.08 18.29 15.78
C ILE A 408 25.07 18.90 16.77
N LEU A 409 25.86 19.88 16.33
CA LEU A 409 26.83 20.56 17.20
C LEU A 409 26.13 21.27 18.36
N ARG A 410 25.01 21.94 18.10
CA ARG A 410 24.19 22.59 19.13
C ARG A 410 23.61 21.59 20.12
N ALA A 411 23.06 20.47 19.64
CA ALA A 411 22.53 19.41 20.51
C ALA A 411 23.61 18.87 21.47
N ARG A 412 24.85 18.65 20.99
CA ARG A 412 25.98 18.26 21.84
C ARG A 412 26.33 19.33 22.88
N ARG A 413 26.38 20.61 22.49
CA ARG A 413 26.64 21.74 23.42
C ARG A 413 25.57 21.89 24.49
N GLU A 414 24.33 21.57 24.16
CA GLU A 414 23.18 21.60 25.07
C GLU A 414 22.99 20.27 25.86
N SER A 415 23.96 19.35 25.78
CA SER A 415 23.91 18.03 26.43
C SER A 415 22.70 17.16 26.02
N ARG A 416 22.21 17.33 24.79
CA ARG A 416 21.11 16.57 24.17
C ARG A 416 21.67 15.43 23.32
N PHE A 417 22.43 14.53 23.94
CA PHE A 417 23.22 13.50 23.24
C PHE A 417 22.38 12.52 22.43
N GLU A 418 21.23 12.06 22.94
CA GLU A 418 20.34 11.16 22.18
C GLU A 418 19.80 11.80 20.90
N THR A 419 19.52 13.11 20.93
CA THR A 419 19.06 13.86 19.74
C THR A 419 20.20 14.07 18.76
N ALA A 420 21.42 14.34 19.26
CA ALA A 420 22.61 14.39 18.41
C ALA A 420 22.88 13.04 17.72
N GLU A 421 22.83 11.94 18.46
CA GLU A 421 23.02 10.59 17.93
C GLU A 421 21.94 10.22 16.89
N TRP A 422 20.67 10.54 17.16
CA TRP A 422 19.59 10.31 16.21
C TRP A 422 19.80 11.07 14.89
N LEU A 423 20.19 12.36 14.96
CA LEU A 423 20.52 13.16 13.79
C LEU A 423 21.76 12.64 13.05
N GLU A 424 22.80 12.22 13.78
CA GLU A 424 24.01 11.63 13.19
C GLU A 424 23.71 10.31 12.48
N ASN A 425 22.75 9.54 12.98
CA ASN A 425 22.30 8.29 12.37
C ASN A 425 21.48 8.47 11.09
N TRP A 426 21.05 9.70 10.74
CA TRP A 426 20.40 9.94 9.45
C TRP A 426 21.29 9.59 8.25
N LYS A 427 22.61 9.66 8.39
CA LYS A 427 23.56 9.22 7.35
C LYS A 427 23.46 7.74 7.03
N ASN A 428 22.92 6.93 7.95
CA ASN A 428 22.76 5.48 7.81
C ASN A 428 21.37 5.09 7.28
N LEU A 429 20.47 6.07 7.10
CA LEU A 429 19.14 5.81 6.54
C LEU A 429 19.26 5.39 5.08
N LYS A 430 18.63 4.27 4.73
CA LYS A 430 18.48 3.89 3.33
C LYS A 430 17.65 4.93 2.58
N PRO A 431 17.96 5.30 1.34
CA PRO A 431 17.08 6.18 0.58
C PRO A 431 15.68 5.56 0.40
N LEU A 432 14.62 6.33 0.64
CA LEU A 432 13.24 5.91 0.31
C LEU A 432 12.96 6.22 -1.16
N ASP A 433 12.41 5.25 -1.88
CA ASP A 433 11.84 5.43 -3.21
C ASP A 433 10.35 5.80 -3.11
N PHE A 434 9.75 6.37 -4.16
CA PHE A 434 8.30 6.60 -4.17
C PHE A 434 7.52 5.36 -4.65
N SER A 435 6.43 5.04 -3.96
CA SER A 435 5.57 3.90 -4.27
C SER A 435 4.57 4.20 -5.40
N TYR A 436 4.32 3.18 -6.22
CA TYR A 436 3.34 3.18 -7.31
C TYR A 436 2.20 2.19 -7.06
N ASP A 437 2.02 1.80 -5.80
CA ASP A 437 1.03 0.80 -5.40
C ASP A 437 -0.41 1.14 -5.81
N TYR A 438 -0.72 2.41 -6.09
CA TYR A 438 -2.05 2.93 -6.42
C TYR A 438 -2.36 3.07 -7.90
N GLN A 439 -1.39 2.78 -8.76
CA GLN A 439 -1.55 2.97 -10.20
C GLN A 439 -2.57 2.00 -10.82
N TYR A 440 -2.80 0.86 -10.18
CA TYR A 440 -3.63 -0.21 -10.70
C TYR A 440 -5.03 -0.11 -10.09
N GLU A 441 -6.01 0.20 -10.92
CA GLU A 441 -7.42 0.28 -10.53
C GLU A 441 -7.93 -1.14 -10.25
N SER A 442 -8.58 -1.33 -9.10
CA SER A 442 -9.46 -2.47 -8.87
C SER A 442 -10.85 -1.92 -8.64
N PHE A 443 -11.76 -2.23 -9.55
CA PHE A 443 -13.13 -1.76 -9.44
C PHE A 443 -13.96 -2.73 -8.60
N PHE A 444 -13.71 -4.04 -8.68
CA PHE A 444 -14.57 -5.08 -8.12
C PHE A 444 -14.09 -5.65 -6.79
N TYR A 445 -12.78 -5.66 -6.55
CA TYR A 445 -12.19 -6.26 -5.36
C TYR A 445 -11.53 -5.21 -4.47
N ASP A 446 -12.17 -4.95 -3.33
CA ASP A 446 -11.61 -4.09 -2.31
C ASP A 446 -10.55 -4.82 -1.47
N ASN A 447 -9.38 -4.18 -1.46
CA ASN A 447 -8.28 -4.24 -0.48
C ASN A 447 -7.53 -5.57 -0.37
N LEU A 448 -6.44 -5.63 -1.14
CA LEU A 448 -5.25 -6.37 -0.75
C LEU A 448 -4.77 -5.90 0.63
N GLY A 449 -4.24 -6.84 1.42
CA GLY A 449 -3.57 -6.54 2.66
C GLY A 449 -2.45 -5.53 2.46
N LEU A 450 -2.35 -4.60 3.38
CA LEU A 450 -1.31 -3.59 3.41
C LEU A 450 -0.19 -4.03 4.34
N ASP A 451 0.99 -3.49 4.08
CA ASP A 451 2.14 -3.63 4.95
C ASP A 451 2.78 -2.28 5.16
N TYR A 452 1.92 -1.34 5.58
CA TYR A 452 2.30 0.04 5.74
C TYR A 452 2.61 0.35 7.20
N THR A 453 3.44 1.37 7.36
CA THR A 453 3.73 2.04 8.62
C THR A 453 3.42 3.50 8.49
N MET A 454 2.98 4.10 9.58
CA MET A 454 2.76 5.54 9.66
C MET A 454 3.39 6.05 10.94
N GLY A 455 4.16 7.13 10.82
CA GLY A 455 4.68 7.88 11.94
C GLY A 455 4.10 9.28 11.98
N SER A 456 3.46 9.62 13.09
CA SER A 456 2.71 10.87 13.27
C SER A 456 3.08 11.57 14.56
N PHE A 457 2.88 12.89 14.60
CA PHE A 457 3.13 13.72 15.79
C PHE A 457 1.92 14.61 16.09
N PRO A 458 0.72 14.04 16.39
CA PRO A 458 -0.42 14.83 16.85
C PRO A 458 -0.03 15.60 18.12
N TRP A 459 -0.22 16.93 18.09
CA TRP A 459 0.19 17.87 19.13
C TRP A 459 1.68 17.76 19.48
N GLY A 460 2.50 17.36 18.50
CA GLY A 460 3.93 17.13 18.63
C GLY A 460 4.32 15.84 19.34
N LYS A 461 3.34 15.05 19.81
CA LYS A 461 3.53 13.80 20.55
C LYS A 461 3.59 12.60 19.59
N PRO A 462 4.66 11.77 19.61
CA PRO A 462 4.83 10.72 18.60
C PRO A 462 3.81 9.59 18.76
N THR A 463 3.16 9.20 17.66
CA THR A 463 2.25 8.06 17.55
C THR A 463 2.55 7.27 16.28
N HIS A 464 2.80 5.97 16.43
CA HIS A 464 3.21 5.10 15.33
C HIS A 464 2.26 3.92 15.15
N TYR A 465 2.02 3.54 13.90
CA TYR A 465 1.04 2.51 13.56
C TYR A 465 1.56 1.57 12.47
N LEU A 466 1.19 0.28 12.58
CA LEU A 466 1.09 -0.61 11.43
C LEU A 466 -0.30 -0.47 10.84
N ILE A 467 -0.38 -0.46 9.52
CA ILE A 467 -1.63 -0.43 8.76
C ILE A 467 -1.64 -1.70 7.92
N ASN A 468 -2.52 -2.63 8.29
CA ASN A 468 -2.72 -3.90 7.61
C ASN A 468 -3.90 -3.84 6.64
N ARG A 469 -4.90 -2.98 6.89
CA ARG A 469 -6.05 -2.76 6.01
C ARG A 469 -6.54 -1.33 6.11
N THR A 470 -6.97 -0.77 4.98
CA THR A 470 -7.61 0.53 4.93
C THR A 470 -8.51 0.55 3.71
N PRO A 471 -9.68 1.22 3.74
CA PRO A 471 -10.45 1.44 2.53
C PRO A 471 -9.71 2.38 1.58
N TYR A 472 -9.64 1.98 0.31
CA TYR A 472 -9.29 2.84 -0.80
C TYR A 472 -10.57 3.46 -1.37
N ASN A 473 -10.63 4.79 -1.38
CA ASN A 473 -11.75 5.51 -1.96
C ASN A 473 -11.31 6.12 -3.31
N ASP A 474 -11.94 5.67 -4.40
CA ASP A 474 -11.88 6.28 -5.74
C ASP A 474 -10.47 6.56 -6.28
N ASP A 475 -9.52 5.61 -6.19
CA ASP A 475 -8.14 5.69 -6.71
C ASP A 475 -7.27 6.87 -6.21
N LYS A 476 -7.82 7.75 -5.36
CA LYS A 476 -7.23 9.04 -4.98
C LYS A 476 -6.83 9.12 -3.52
N ARG A 477 -7.45 8.31 -2.65
CA ARG A 477 -7.36 8.54 -1.22
C ARG A 477 -7.27 7.26 -0.41
N ILE A 478 -6.28 7.21 0.46
CA ILE A 478 -6.17 6.27 1.57
C ILE A 478 -6.95 6.86 2.75
N SER A 479 -7.93 6.12 3.26
CA SER A 479 -8.79 6.59 4.37
C SER A 479 -8.57 5.72 5.60
N ILE A 480 -7.78 6.21 6.55
CA ILE A 480 -7.40 5.47 7.76
C ILE A 480 -8.43 5.81 8.85
N ASN A 481 -9.31 4.88 9.15
CA ASN A 481 -10.45 5.11 10.04
C ASN A 481 -10.26 4.46 11.40
N ASN A 482 -10.77 5.08 12.46
CA ASN A 482 -10.89 4.44 13.76
C ASN A 482 -11.71 3.16 13.66
N THR A 483 -11.23 2.10 14.31
CA THR A 483 -11.96 0.83 14.46
C THR A 483 -12.32 0.63 15.92
N ASN A 484 -13.26 -0.29 16.18
CA ASN A 484 -13.73 -0.55 17.55
C ASN A 484 -12.66 -1.12 18.49
N ILE A 485 -11.53 -1.62 17.97
CA ILE A 485 -10.51 -2.29 18.79
C ILE A 485 -9.21 -1.49 18.88
N THR A 486 -8.63 -1.10 17.75
CA THR A 486 -7.47 -0.20 17.74
C THR A 486 -7.96 1.20 17.47
N ARG A 487 -7.94 2.04 18.52
CA ARG A 487 -8.10 3.48 18.35
C ARG A 487 -6.82 4.04 17.77
N LEU A 488 -6.97 4.71 16.63
CA LEU A 488 -5.98 5.59 16.10
C LEU A 488 -6.20 6.96 16.74
N PHE A 489 -5.12 7.71 16.89
CA PHE A 489 -5.16 8.95 17.63
C PHE A 489 -4.61 10.09 16.79
N PHE A 490 -5.44 11.11 16.62
CA PHE A 490 -5.24 12.19 15.65
C PHE A 490 -5.46 13.55 16.31
N GLY A 491 -4.89 14.60 15.71
CA GLY A 491 -5.03 15.98 16.15
C GLY A 491 -4.22 16.93 15.26
N GLY A 492 -4.27 18.23 15.54
CA GLY A 492 -3.35 19.18 14.90
C GLY A 492 -1.91 18.72 15.09
N GLY A 493 -1.06 18.78 14.06
CA GLY A 493 0.28 18.17 14.09
C GLY A 493 0.40 16.85 13.32
N ALA A 494 -0.71 16.14 13.04
CA ALA A 494 -0.68 14.91 12.24
C ALA A 494 -0.49 15.16 10.73
N SER A 495 -0.78 16.38 10.26
CA SER A 495 -0.53 16.80 8.87
C SER A 495 0.92 16.55 8.45
N GLY A 496 1.14 15.93 7.30
CA GLY A 496 2.46 15.63 6.75
C GLY A 496 3.05 14.30 7.21
N SER A 497 2.36 13.55 8.08
CA SER A 497 2.80 12.22 8.52
C SER A 497 2.98 11.30 7.32
N GLY A 498 4.17 10.71 7.17
CA GLY A 498 4.46 9.83 6.05
C GLY A 498 3.92 8.42 6.27
N ILE A 499 3.31 7.86 5.21
CA ILE A 499 3.04 6.44 5.11
C ILE A 499 4.20 5.79 4.35
N LEU A 500 4.80 4.74 4.91
CA LEU A 500 5.86 3.94 4.29
C LEU A 500 5.39 2.51 4.13
N ASN A 501 5.69 1.84 3.02
CA ASN A 501 5.43 0.41 2.88
C ASN A 501 6.61 -0.46 3.34
N SER A 502 6.40 -1.77 3.43
CA SER A 502 7.40 -2.73 3.91
C SER A 502 8.64 -2.85 3.01
N ARG A 503 8.58 -2.30 1.78
CA ARG A 503 9.68 -2.30 0.80
C ARG A 503 10.59 -1.08 0.96
N GLY A 504 10.31 -0.19 1.91
CA GLY A 504 11.06 1.06 2.08
C GLY A 504 10.69 2.11 1.04
N GLU A 505 9.44 2.10 0.57
CA GLU A 505 8.93 3.12 -0.35
C GLU A 505 8.03 4.10 0.42
N PHE A 506 8.17 5.39 0.14
CA PHE A 506 7.25 6.43 0.55
C PHE A 506 5.97 6.36 -0.28
N VAL A 507 4.85 6.24 0.42
CA VAL A 507 3.56 5.95 -0.17
C VAL A 507 2.79 7.25 -0.42
N SER A 508 2.52 8.00 0.65
CA SER A 508 1.81 9.27 0.61
C SER A 508 1.85 9.96 1.98
N PRO A 509 1.71 11.30 2.03
CA PRO A 509 1.55 12.01 3.30
C PRO A 509 0.09 12.02 3.75
N ILE A 510 -0.17 12.00 5.05
CA ILE A 510 -1.47 12.39 5.59
C ILE A 510 -1.67 13.88 5.30
N ASN A 511 -2.81 14.26 4.71
CA ASN A 511 -3.11 15.65 4.33
C ASN A 511 -4.17 16.30 5.21
N SER A 512 -5.09 15.49 5.72
CA SER A 512 -6.18 15.98 6.56
C SER A 512 -6.72 14.86 7.44
N GLY A 513 -7.55 15.24 8.40
CA GLY A 513 -8.23 14.30 9.25
C GLY A 513 -9.38 14.94 10.01
N ASN A 514 -10.21 14.10 10.61
CA ASN A 514 -11.21 14.47 11.59
C ASN A 514 -11.04 13.53 12.80
N TYR A 515 -11.94 13.63 13.79
CA TYR A 515 -11.86 12.82 15.02
C TYR A 515 -11.88 11.30 14.77
N ASN A 516 -12.39 10.84 13.63
CA ASN A 516 -12.60 9.41 13.33
C ASN A 516 -11.78 8.90 12.15
N SER A 517 -11.12 9.77 11.37
CA SER A 517 -10.47 9.38 10.12
C SER A 517 -9.28 10.29 9.80
N LEU A 518 -8.21 9.71 9.25
CA LEU A 518 -7.18 10.41 8.49
C LEU A 518 -7.34 10.15 7.00
N PHE A 519 -6.98 11.15 6.22
CA PHE A 519 -7.04 11.13 4.78
C PHE A 519 -5.67 11.42 4.20
N SER A 520 -5.22 10.54 3.32
CA SER A 520 -4.00 10.71 2.55
C SER A 520 -4.33 10.67 1.08
N PHE A 521 -3.99 11.72 0.36
CA PHE A 521 -4.09 11.75 -1.09
C PHE A 521 -2.84 11.12 -1.68
N VAL A 522 -3.05 10.11 -2.54
CA VAL A 522 -1.94 9.39 -3.17
C VAL A 522 -1.24 10.30 -4.17
N MET A 523 0.09 10.27 -4.21
CA MET A 523 0.88 11.18 -5.05
C MET A 523 0.80 10.85 -6.54
N LYS A 524 0.27 9.67 -6.88
CA LYS A 524 -0.13 9.29 -8.22
C LYS A 524 -1.54 8.71 -8.20
N ASN A 525 -2.41 9.22 -9.06
CA ASN A 525 -3.75 8.71 -9.34
C ASN A 525 -4.05 8.83 -10.84
N ARG A 526 -5.21 8.38 -11.29
CA ARG A 526 -5.59 8.39 -12.71
C ARG A 526 -5.52 9.75 -13.41
N ASN A 527 -5.57 10.86 -12.66
CA ASN A 527 -5.59 12.21 -13.23
C ASN A 527 -4.26 12.95 -13.07
N TYR A 528 -3.36 12.48 -12.20
CA TYR A 528 -2.12 13.18 -11.83
C TYR A 528 -1.02 12.20 -11.43
N ASP A 529 0.19 12.43 -11.95
CA ASP A 529 1.43 11.83 -11.43
C ASP A 529 2.34 12.96 -10.89
N MET A 530 2.35 13.15 -9.57
CA MET A 530 3.23 14.14 -8.92
C MET A 530 4.64 13.59 -8.70
N VAL A 531 4.84 12.28 -8.84
CA VAL A 531 6.14 11.63 -8.65
C VAL A 531 6.94 11.70 -9.95
N GLY A 532 6.32 11.33 -11.08
CA GLY A 532 6.86 11.41 -12.43
C GLY A 532 8.11 10.57 -12.66
N ALA A 533 8.21 9.40 -12.03
CA ALA A 533 9.27 8.42 -12.32
C ALA A 533 8.92 7.53 -13.53
N ASN A 534 9.96 6.96 -14.15
CA ASN A 534 9.92 6.15 -15.38
C ASN A 534 9.19 4.78 -15.28
N ASN A 535 8.25 4.58 -14.37
CA ASN A 535 7.45 3.35 -14.40
C ASN A 535 6.48 3.32 -15.59
N ASP A 536 6.19 4.47 -16.23
CA ASP A 536 5.33 4.59 -17.43
C ASP A 536 5.95 5.32 -18.63
N GLY A 537 7.21 5.74 -18.55
CA GLY A 537 7.90 6.48 -19.61
C GLY A 537 8.62 7.74 -19.12
N ASN A 538 9.14 8.54 -20.06
CA ASN A 538 10.07 9.64 -19.82
C ASN A 538 9.50 10.73 -18.87
N PRO A 539 10.19 11.10 -17.77
CA PRO A 539 9.77 12.09 -16.77
C PRO A 539 9.61 13.51 -17.33
N PHE A 540 10.06 13.76 -18.57
CA PHE A 540 9.96 15.03 -19.26
C PHE A 540 8.77 15.16 -20.22
N LEU A 541 7.87 14.17 -20.28
CA LEU A 541 6.62 14.32 -21.02
C LEU A 541 5.78 15.45 -20.39
N LYS A 542 5.09 16.25 -21.24
CA LYS A 542 4.58 17.59 -20.90
C LYS A 542 3.66 17.67 -19.67
N ASP A 543 3.00 16.57 -19.29
CA ASP A 543 2.11 16.53 -18.12
C ASP A 543 2.81 16.29 -16.77
N GLU A 544 4.09 15.90 -16.80
CA GLU A 544 4.90 15.48 -15.63
C GLU A 544 6.16 16.32 -15.43
N ALA A 545 6.35 17.36 -16.25
CA ALA A 545 7.53 18.21 -16.18
C ALA A 545 7.77 18.78 -14.76
N PHE A 546 6.76 18.91 -13.91
CA PHE A 546 6.86 19.48 -12.56
C PHE A 546 6.81 18.44 -11.44
N SER A 547 6.91 17.17 -11.81
CA SER A 547 6.99 16.08 -10.86
C SER A 547 8.23 16.19 -9.97
N ILE A 548 8.18 15.50 -8.84
CA ILE A 548 9.28 15.43 -7.88
C ILE A 548 10.57 14.97 -8.57
N ILE A 549 10.50 13.88 -9.35
CA ILE A 549 11.66 13.30 -10.02
C ILE A 549 12.20 14.22 -11.11
N ALA A 550 11.34 14.83 -11.92
CA ALA A 550 11.78 15.79 -12.92
C ALA A 550 12.47 17.02 -12.27
N HIS A 551 12.00 17.46 -11.10
CA HIS A 551 12.64 18.54 -10.37
C HIS A 551 14.00 18.14 -9.77
N MET A 552 14.10 16.94 -9.18
CA MET A 552 15.38 16.42 -8.70
C MET A 552 16.40 16.26 -9.84
N TYR A 553 15.97 15.81 -11.02
CA TYR A 553 16.84 15.73 -12.19
C TYR A 553 17.33 17.12 -12.64
N ARG A 554 16.46 18.14 -12.65
CA ARG A 554 16.88 19.53 -12.94
C ARG A 554 17.90 20.05 -11.94
N ALA A 555 17.71 19.79 -10.66
CA ALA A 555 18.65 20.17 -9.61
C ALA A 555 20.02 19.51 -9.82
N ASN A 556 20.02 18.21 -10.16
CA ASN A 556 21.24 17.49 -10.54
C ASN A 556 21.90 18.06 -11.81
N LEU A 557 21.16 18.37 -12.87
CA LEU A 557 21.75 18.99 -14.06
C LEU A 557 22.34 20.37 -13.79
N PHE A 558 21.73 21.14 -12.90
CA PHE A 558 22.19 22.48 -12.55
C PHE A 558 23.43 22.45 -11.65
N ASP A 559 23.42 21.62 -10.61
CA ASP A 559 24.56 21.43 -9.71
C ASP A 559 24.75 19.94 -9.34
N PRO A 560 25.42 19.16 -10.21
CA PRO A 560 25.60 17.72 -10.02
C PRO A 560 26.53 17.37 -8.87
N ARG A 561 27.28 18.35 -8.34
CA ARG A 561 28.15 18.17 -7.16
C ARG A 561 27.36 18.21 -5.86
N THR A 562 26.25 18.94 -5.84
CA THR A 562 25.38 19.04 -4.68
C THR A 562 24.27 18.00 -4.72
N PHE A 563 23.62 17.79 -5.87
CA PHE A 563 22.41 16.97 -5.97
C PHE A 563 22.72 15.67 -6.69
N ASN A 564 22.59 14.53 -6.01
CA ASN A 564 22.88 13.25 -6.64
C ASN A 564 21.76 12.77 -7.57
N PHE A 565 22.21 12.17 -8.66
CA PHE A 565 21.36 11.39 -9.54
C PHE A 565 20.88 10.12 -8.83
N ASN A 566 19.62 9.73 -9.02
CA ASN A 566 19.08 8.50 -8.45
C ASN A 566 18.44 7.62 -9.51
N LYS A 567 18.31 6.32 -9.21
CA LYS A 567 17.80 5.32 -10.16
C LYS A 567 16.36 5.61 -10.64
N GLN A 568 15.51 6.20 -9.80
CA GLN A 568 14.15 6.59 -10.22
C GLN A 568 14.16 7.74 -11.25
N MET A 569 15.28 8.46 -11.40
CA MET A 569 15.50 9.46 -12.44
C MET A 569 15.97 8.87 -13.78
N GLU A 570 16.40 7.60 -13.84
CA GLU A 570 16.88 6.98 -15.08
C GLU A 570 15.74 6.86 -16.09
N VAL A 571 15.90 7.52 -17.25
CA VAL A 571 15.01 7.35 -18.41
C VAL A 571 15.18 5.94 -18.97
N LYS A 572 14.11 5.14 -18.96
CA LYS A 572 14.11 3.75 -19.44
C LYS A 572 13.70 3.65 -20.90
#